data_AF-I6YZ76-F1
#
_entry.id   AF-I6YZ76-F1
#
_cell.length_a   1.000
_cell.length_b   1.000
_cell.length_c   1.000
_cell.angle_alpha   90.00
_cell.angle_beta   90.00
_cell.angle_gamma   90.00
#
_symmetry.space_group_name_H-M   'P 1'
#
loop_
_entity.id
_entity.type
_entity.pdbx_description
1 polymer ?
#
loop_
_entity_poly.entity_id
_entity_poly.type
_entity_poly.pdbx_seq_one_letter_code
_entity_poly.pdbx_strand_id
1 'polypeptide(L)'
;MNKRLRILTIAFTAAIISLAGCRDKIVEFEEPAIKYGFDEIGAKLEKAYQSDSQAKLDSVFAMWRNAIPSFTKSQRSSLNDTVRNIYGIFEEFYTPEDLNRITGGYHENFETDFRYVVIQNSIEYAITDTNPRFYYYKGVETLERKISDFRPTPPVSFPVVYLSSEADSMIYRFLYELDGERKSDHSERVAFLRQAIQLTHHHWISDYHKATMPIVFKIYVDNKLSNAFVIFRVFYQFGEAYLERNDGEWRLVDSHLTAIE
;
A
#
# COMPACT_ATOMS: atom_id res chain seq x y z
N MET A 1 -6.77 53.63 8.84
CA MET A 1 -7.64 52.97 7.85
C MET A 1 -7.24 51.51 7.77
N ASN A 2 -8.13 50.64 8.25
CA ASN A 2 -7.95 49.19 8.39
C ASN A 2 -7.93 48.47 7.04
N LYS A 3 -7.10 47.42 6.92
CA LYS A 3 -7.52 46.09 6.40
C LYS A 3 -6.44 45.05 6.76
N ARG A 4 -6.61 44.45 7.94
CA ARG A 4 -5.96 43.19 8.31
C ARG A 4 -6.61 42.07 7.50
N LEU A 5 -5.85 41.41 6.65
CA LEU A 5 -6.27 40.18 5.99
C LEU A 5 -6.11 39.03 6.98
N ARG A 6 -7.21 38.58 7.60
CA ARG A 6 -7.26 37.34 8.37
C ARG A 6 -7.40 36.18 7.38
N ILE A 7 -6.34 35.42 7.17
CA ILE A 7 -6.43 34.12 6.51
C ILE A 7 -6.97 33.14 7.57
N LEU A 8 -8.24 32.76 7.39
CA LEU A 8 -8.91 31.76 8.19
C LEU A 8 -8.28 30.40 7.88
N THR A 9 -7.53 29.84 8.83
CA THR A 9 -7.06 28.46 8.74
C THR A 9 -8.26 27.57 9.06
N ILE A 10 -8.84 26.94 8.05
CA ILE A 10 -9.91 25.95 8.27
C ILE A 10 -9.22 24.64 8.64
N ALA A 11 -9.27 24.31 9.93
CA ALA A 11 -8.95 22.97 10.41
C ALA A 11 -10.12 22.04 10.02
N PHE A 12 -9.90 21.20 9.02
CA PHE A 12 -10.82 20.12 8.69
C PHE A 12 -10.47 18.90 9.55
N THR A 13 -11.23 18.72 10.62
CA THR A 13 -11.33 17.44 11.35
C THR A 13 -12.71 16.88 11.05
N ALA A 14 -12.76 15.80 10.29
CA ALA A 14 -13.95 14.96 10.18
C ALA A 14 -13.51 13.51 9.98
N ALA A 15 -13.44 12.76 11.08
CA ALA A 15 -13.60 11.31 11.04
C ALA A 15 -15.07 11.03 11.36
N ILE A 16 -15.83 10.50 10.40
CA ILE A 16 -17.23 10.13 10.60
C ILE A 16 -17.25 8.78 11.33
N ILE A 17 -17.59 8.79 12.61
CA ILE A 17 -17.85 7.55 13.37
C ILE A 17 -19.33 7.19 13.19
N SER A 18 -19.62 6.21 12.33
CA SER A 18 -20.94 5.58 12.27
C SER A 18 -21.15 4.66 13.49
N LEU A 19 -22.17 5.00 14.28
CA LEU A 19 -22.73 4.21 15.37
C LEU A 19 -24.08 3.63 14.92
N ALA A 20 -24.10 2.35 14.53
CA ALA A 20 -25.11 1.35 14.93
C ALA A 20 -25.02 0.12 14.01
N GLY A 21 -25.05 -1.07 14.60
CA GLY A 21 -25.32 -2.33 13.91
C GLY A 21 -24.09 -3.05 13.36
N CYS A 22 -23.94 -4.32 13.74
CA CYS A 22 -22.92 -5.26 13.29
C CYS A 22 -22.78 -5.24 11.76
N ARG A 23 -21.66 -4.73 11.23
CA ARG A 23 -21.15 -4.81 9.85
C ARG A 23 -19.76 -4.16 9.84
N ASP A 24 -18.87 -4.65 8.98
CA ASP A 24 -17.48 -4.20 8.86
C ASP A 24 -17.38 -2.68 8.91
N LYS A 25 -16.75 -2.15 9.97
CA LYS A 25 -16.53 -0.69 10.07
C LYS A 25 -15.30 -0.36 9.23
N ILE A 26 -15.54 -0.06 7.96
CA ILE A 26 -14.55 0.55 7.08
C ILE A 26 -14.20 1.91 7.70
N VAL A 27 -12.90 2.16 7.91
CA VAL A 27 -12.41 3.50 8.21
C VAL A 27 -12.23 4.20 6.87
N GLU A 28 -13.23 4.98 6.49
CA GLU A 28 -13.21 5.80 5.29
C GLU A 28 -12.58 7.15 5.61
N PHE A 29 -11.68 7.60 4.74
CA PHE A 29 -11.19 8.98 4.71
C PHE A 29 -11.87 9.70 3.57
N GLU A 30 -11.99 11.03 3.66
CA GLU A 30 -12.31 11.81 2.47
C GLU A 30 -11.25 11.52 1.42
N GLU A 31 -11.69 11.01 0.26
CA GLU A 31 -10.81 10.83 -0.89
C GLU A 31 -10.16 12.17 -1.22
N PRO A 32 -8.83 12.19 -1.46
CA PRO A 32 -8.17 13.43 -1.84
C PRO A 32 -8.82 13.96 -3.11
N ALA A 33 -9.01 15.28 -3.21
CA ALA A 33 -9.39 15.91 -4.47
C ALA A 33 -8.32 15.57 -5.53
N ILE A 34 -8.65 14.62 -6.41
CA ILE A 34 -7.74 14.09 -7.40
C ILE A 34 -7.37 15.23 -8.36
N LYS A 35 -6.12 15.70 -8.30
CA LYS A 35 -5.62 16.81 -9.13
C LYS A 35 -5.50 16.45 -10.62
N TYR A 36 -5.36 15.16 -10.92
CA TYR A 36 -5.26 14.62 -12.29
C TYR A 36 -6.05 13.31 -12.36
N GLY A 37 -7.04 13.22 -13.24
CA GLY A 37 -7.77 11.97 -13.46
C GLY A 37 -6.84 10.89 -14.04
N PHE A 38 -7.00 9.64 -13.59
CA PHE A 38 -6.16 8.52 -14.05
C PHE A 38 -6.32 8.21 -15.54
N ASP A 39 -7.39 8.66 -16.19
CA ASP A 39 -7.51 8.60 -17.65
C ASP A 39 -6.48 9.50 -18.36
N GLU A 40 -6.19 10.69 -17.81
CA GLU A 40 -5.14 11.57 -18.35
C GLU A 40 -3.75 10.96 -18.16
N ILE A 41 -3.51 10.37 -16.98
CA ILE A 41 -2.25 9.70 -16.65
C ILE A 41 -2.06 8.50 -17.58
N GLY A 42 -3.10 7.68 -17.79
CA GLY A 42 -3.09 6.55 -18.72
C GLY A 42 -2.81 6.97 -20.17
N ALA A 43 -3.42 8.06 -20.64
CA ALA A 43 -3.13 8.59 -21.98
C ALA A 43 -1.68 9.06 -22.14
N LYS A 44 -1.04 9.54 -21.06
CA LYS A 44 0.38 9.89 -21.06
C LYS A 44 1.28 8.67 -20.97
N LEU A 45 0.88 7.62 -20.25
CA LEU A 45 1.57 6.33 -20.23
C LEU A 45 1.63 5.73 -21.63
N GLU A 46 0.51 5.73 -22.35
CA GLU A 46 0.46 5.27 -23.75
C GLU A 46 1.42 6.08 -24.64
N LYS A 47 1.44 7.42 -24.51
CA LYS A 47 2.37 8.28 -25.25
C LYS A 47 3.84 8.05 -24.86
N ALA A 48 4.12 7.73 -23.60
CA ALA A 48 5.47 7.43 -23.14
C ALA A 48 5.97 6.15 -23.82
N TYR A 49 5.14 5.10 -23.81
CA TYR A 49 5.40 3.81 -24.46
C TYR A 49 5.60 3.95 -25.98
N GLN A 50 4.67 4.62 -26.68
CA GLN A 50 4.74 4.83 -28.14
C GLN A 50 5.99 5.59 -28.60
N SER A 51 6.63 6.34 -27.70
CA SER A 51 7.86 7.08 -28.00
C SER A 51 9.10 6.52 -27.30
N ASP A 52 8.98 5.35 -26.68
CA ASP A 52 10.02 4.67 -25.90
C ASP A 52 10.80 5.64 -25.00
N SER A 53 10.07 6.51 -24.30
CA SER A 53 10.66 7.69 -23.65
C SER A 53 10.68 7.56 -22.14
N GLN A 54 11.87 7.29 -21.61
CA GLN A 54 12.08 7.17 -20.17
C GLN A 54 11.66 8.44 -19.40
N ALA A 55 11.99 9.63 -19.92
CA ALA A 55 11.63 10.89 -19.29
C ALA A 55 10.10 11.12 -19.24
N LYS A 56 9.36 10.63 -20.25
CA LYS A 56 7.88 10.69 -20.23
C LYS A 56 7.30 9.69 -19.24
N LEU A 57 7.90 8.49 -19.12
CA LEU A 57 7.51 7.52 -18.11
C LEU A 57 7.70 8.10 -16.70
N ASP A 58 8.82 8.77 -16.43
CA ASP A 58 9.07 9.42 -15.14
C ASP A 58 8.05 10.54 -14.86
N SER A 59 7.63 11.26 -15.90
CA SER A 59 6.56 12.25 -15.80
C SER A 59 5.20 11.63 -15.43
N VAL A 60 4.88 10.44 -15.98
CA VAL A 60 3.66 9.68 -15.65
C VAL A 60 3.64 9.32 -14.17
N PHE A 61 4.74 8.79 -13.64
CA PHE A 61 4.82 8.43 -12.22
C PHE A 61 4.87 9.65 -11.29
N ALA A 62 5.48 10.75 -11.72
CA ALA A 62 5.39 12.02 -10.99
C ALA A 62 3.95 12.54 -10.93
N MET A 63 3.17 12.39 -12.01
CA MET A 63 1.74 12.73 -12.02
C MET A 63 0.93 11.82 -11.11
N TRP A 64 1.17 10.50 -11.14
CA TRP A 64 0.52 9.55 -10.24
C TRP A 64 0.78 9.89 -8.77
N ARG A 65 2.04 10.13 -8.38
CA ARG A 65 2.39 10.56 -7.02
C ARG A 65 1.67 11.85 -6.59
N ASN A 66 1.47 12.78 -7.52
CA ASN A 66 0.77 14.04 -7.23
C ASN A 66 -0.75 13.89 -7.20
N ALA A 67 -1.30 12.90 -7.91
CA ALA A 67 -2.73 12.59 -7.89
C ALA A 67 -3.14 11.99 -6.54
N ILE A 68 -2.29 11.13 -5.97
CA ILE A 68 -2.48 10.50 -4.67
C ILE A 68 -1.25 10.77 -3.79
N PRO A 69 -1.17 11.93 -3.10
CA PRO A 69 -0.03 12.26 -2.25
C PRO A 69 -0.05 11.45 -0.95
N SER A 70 1.11 11.25 -0.33
CA SER A 70 1.17 10.64 1.00
C SER A 70 0.42 11.46 2.05
N PHE A 71 0.04 10.82 3.16
CA PHE A 71 -0.49 11.56 4.30
C PHE A 71 0.57 12.53 4.86
N THR A 72 0.17 13.79 5.04
CA THR A 72 1.00 14.76 5.76
C THR A 72 1.12 14.38 7.25
N LYS A 73 2.17 14.87 7.91
CA LYS A 73 2.33 14.70 9.38
C LYS A 73 1.09 15.17 10.16
N SER A 74 0.43 16.23 9.70
CA SER A 74 -0.79 16.75 10.33
C SER A 74 -1.96 15.78 10.17
N GLN A 75 -2.22 15.29 8.95
CA GLN A 75 -3.26 14.29 8.69
C GLN A 75 -3.01 13.03 9.52
N ARG A 76 -1.76 12.57 9.56
CA ARG A 76 -1.34 11.41 10.37
C ARG A 76 -1.61 11.62 11.86
N SER A 77 -1.35 12.81 12.38
CA SER A 77 -1.55 13.14 13.79
C SER A 77 -3.02 13.26 14.19
N SER A 78 -3.92 13.54 13.23
CA SER A 78 -5.37 13.57 13.48
C SER A 78 -6.04 12.20 13.50
N LEU A 79 -5.33 11.13 13.14
CA LEU A 79 -5.86 9.77 13.17
C LEU A 79 -5.99 9.26 14.62
N ASN A 80 -6.95 8.38 14.85
CA ASN A 80 -7.07 7.70 16.15
C ASN A 80 -5.86 6.80 16.43
N ASP A 81 -5.64 6.48 17.71
CA ASP A 81 -4.48 5.74 18.19
C ASP A 81 -4.28 4.40 17.47
N THR A 82 -5.35 3.63 17.27
CA THR A 82 -5.28 2.34 16.58
C THR A 82 -4.77 2.53 15.15
N VAL A 83 -5.38 3.41 14.37
CA VAL A 83 -5.00 3.66 12.97
C VAL A 83 -3.59 4.25 12.86
N ARG A 84 -3.17 5.08 13.83
CA ARG A 84 -1.78 5.53 13.93
C ARG A 84 -0.83 4.35 14.15
N ASN A 85 -1.16 3.41 15.04
CA ASN A 85 -0.34 2.23 15.23
C ASN A 85 -0.31 1.33 13.98
N ILE A 86 -1.42 1.17 13.26
CA ILE A 86 -1.44 0.36 12.03
C ILE A 86 -0.44 0.86 10.99
N TYR A 87 -0.36 2.17 10.67
CA TYR A 87 0.73 2.55 9.75
C TYR A 87 2.11 2.52 10.41
N GLY A 88 2.25 2.70 11.73
CA GLY A 88 3.56 2.54 12.38
C GLY A 88 4.10 1.11 12.23
N ILE A 89 3.23 0.12 12.41
CA ILE A 89 3.54 -1.30 12.17
C ILE A 89 3.91 -1.53 10.70
N PHE A 90 3.10 -1.01 9.77
CA PHE A 90 3.38 -1.15 8.34
C PHE A 90 4.71 -0.50 7.94
N GLU A 91 4.97 0.74 8.38
CA GLU A 91 6.16 1.51 8.01
C GLU A 91 7.45 0.91 8.60
N GLU A 92 7.38 0.25 9.76
CA GLU A 92 8.51 -0.50 10.34
C GLU A 92 8.78 -1.81 9.59
N PHE A 93 7.72 -2.53 9.23
CA PHE A 93 7.83 -3.80 8.52
C PHE A 93 8.20 -3.65 7.04
N TYR A 94 7.60 -2.68 6.35
CA TYR A 94 7.66 -2.54 4.89
C TYR A 94 8.98 -1.91 4.43
N THR A 95 9.98 -2.77 4.22
CA THR A 95 11.30 -2.40 3.69
C THR A 95 11.59 -3.14 2.38
N PRO A 96 11.02 -2.70 1.25
CA PRO A 96 11.16 -3.39 -0.04
C PRO A 96 12.60 -3.45 -0.58
N GLU A 97 13.49 -2.60 -0.06
CA GLU A 97 14.92 -2.54 -0.43
C GLU A 97 15.79 -3.51 0.38
N ASP A 98 15.27 -4.07 1.48
CA ASP A 98 16.00 -4.99 2.35
C ASP A 98 15.13 -6.19 2.73
N LEU A 99 14.95 -7.09 1.76
CA LEU A 99 14.22 -8.34 1.97
C LEU A 99 15.00 -9.35 2.83
N ASN A 100 16.29 -9.10 3.14
CA ASN A 100 17.07 -9.99 4.01
C ASN A 100 16.58 -9.97 5.47
N ARG A 101 15.77 -8.96 5.86
CA ARG A 101 15.07 -8.92 7.15
C ARG A 101 14.01 -10.02 7.28
N ILE A 102 13.60 -10.61 6.16
CA ILE A 102 12.63 -11.71 6.10
C ILE A 102 13.43 -13.01 5.92
N THR A 103 13.36 -13.88 6.91
CA THR A 103 14.13 -15.14 6.93
C THR A 103 13.36 -16.32 6.32
N GLY A 104 14.06 -17.40 5.99
CA GLY A 104 13.46 -18.60 5.40
C GLY A 104 13.09 -18.45 3.92
N GLY A 105 12.38 -19.45 3.39
CA GLY A 105 11.94 -19.49 1.99
C GLY A 105 13.01 -19.86 0.96
N TYR A 106 12.61 -19.87 -0.30
CA TYR A 106 13.55 -19.99 -1.42
C TYR A 106 13.99 -18.59 -1.83
N HIS A 107 15.29 -18.30 -1.62
CA HIS A 107 15.92 -17.08 -2.09
C HIS A 107 16.08 -17.13 -3.62
N GLU A 108 15.03 -16.77 -4.34
CA GLU A 108 15.19 -16.36 -5.73
C GLU A 108 15.83 -14.97 -5.77
N ASN A 109 16.56 -14.67 -6.84
CA ASN A 109 17.09 -13.34 -7.07
C ASN A 109 15.91 -12.39 -7.29
N PHE A 110 15.39 -11.83 -6.21
CA PHE A 110 14.28 -10.90 -6.27
C PHE A 110 14.68 -9.70 -7.14
N GLU A 111 13.89 -9.44 -8.18
CA GLU A 111 14.10 -8.24 -9.00
C GLU A 111 13.83 -7.01 -8.12
N THR A 112 14.92 -6.37 -7.69
CA THR A 112 14.89 -5.13 -6.91
C THR A 112 15.14 -3.89 -7.77
N ASP A 113 15.27 -4.06 -9.09
CA ASP A 113 15.49 -2.93 -10.00
C ASP A 113 14.14 -2.27 -10.34
N PHE A 114 13.71 -1.36 -9.45
CA PHE A 114 12.57 -0.49 -9.66
C PHE A 114 12.97 0.93 -9.31
N ARG A 115 12.31 1.91 -9.95
CA ARG A 115 12.56 3.35 -9.69
C ARG A 115 11.45 3.99 -8.86
N TYR A 116 10.33 3.29 -8.70
CA TYR A 116 9.20 3.69 -7.89
C TYR A 116 8.71 2.51 -7.04
N VAL A 117 8.36 2.81 -5.79
CA VAL A 117 7.72 1.85 -4.87
C VAL A 117 6.21 2.01 -5.00
N VAL A 118 5.51 0.92 -5.32
CA VAL A 118 4.05 0.89 -5.42
C VAL A 118 3.46 0.25 -4.17
N ILE A 119 2.71 1.01 -3.39
CA ILE A 119 2.08 0.51 -2.15
C ILE A 119 0.58 0.32 -2.37
N GLN A 120 0.02 -0.77 -1.83
CA GLN A 120 -1.42 -0.97 -1.77
C GLN A 120 -2.15 0.23 -1.13
N ASN A 121 -3.22 0.70 -1.76
CA ASN A 121 -4.01 1.83 -1.23
C ASN A 121 -5.08 1.40 -0.20
N SER A 122 -5.04 0.15 0.27
CA SER A 122 -5.85 -0.27 1.41
C SER A 122 -5.11 -1.32 2.24
N ILE A 123 -5.48 -1.43 3.51
CA ILE A 123 -4.94 -2.44 4.41
C ILE A 123 -6.04 -2.97 5.32
N GLU A 124 -6.06 -4.28 5.50
CA GLU A 124 -6.91 -4.93 6.49
C GLU A 124 -6.18 -5.03 7.82
N TYR A 125 -6.92 -4.87 8.91
CA TYR A 125 -6.40 -5.12 10.24
C TYR A 125 -7.46 -5.72 11.15
N ALA A 126 -7.03 -6.39 12.21
CA ALA A 126 -7.91 -6.90 13.23
C ALA A 126 -7.36 -6.59 14.62
N ILE A 127 -8.25 -6.20 15.52
CA ILE A 127 -7.91 -6.04 16.94
C ILE A 127 -8.26 -7.33 17.66
N THR A 128 -7.33 -7.86 18.46
CA THR A 128 -7.53 -9.06 19.28
C THR A 128 -7.43 -8.72 20.77
N ASP A 129 -8.15 -9.49 21.57
CA ASP A 129 -8.14 -9.42 23.04
C ASP A 129 -6.93 -10.15 23.67
N THR A 130 -6.14 -10.86 22.88
CA THR A 130 -4.96 -11.62 23.30
C THR A 130 -3.70 -11.22 22.50
N ASN A 131 -2.60 -11.93 22.70
CA ASN A 131 -1.40 -11.77 21.86
C ASN A 131 -1.73 -12.15 20.41
N PRO A 132 -1.43 -11.28 19.42
CA PRO A 132 -1.81 -11.47 18.03
C PRO A 132 -1.15 -12.66 17.35
N ARG A 133 -0.08 -13.25 17.89
CA ARG A 133 0.46 -14.54 17.41
C ARG A 133 -0.55 -15.69 17.52
N PHE A 134 -1.55 -15.54 18.38
CA PHE A 134 -2.54 -16.58 18.63
C PHE A 134 -3.89 -16.29 17.96
N TYR A 135 -3.93 -15.39 16.96
CA TYR A 135 -5.19 -14.96 16.32
C TYR A 135 -6.04 -16.11 15.75
N TYR A 136 -5.43 -17.22 15.36
CA TYR A 136 -6.09 -18.38 14.76
C TYR A 136 -6.61 -19.41 15.80
N TYR A 137 -6.32 -19.23 17.09
CA TYR A 137 -6.78 -20.16 18.12
C TYR A 137 -8.29 -20.01 18.37
N LYS A 138 -8.96 -21.15 18.55
CA LYS A 138 -10.39 -21.19 18.85
C LYS A 138 -10.69 -20.40 20.13
N GLY A 139 -11.63 -19.46 20.05
CA GLY A 139 -12.07 -18.65 21.17
C GLY A 139 -11.38 -17.28 21.27
N VAL A 140 -10.42 -16.98 20.39
CA VAL A 140 -9.90 -15.62 20.24
C VAL A 140 -10.90 -14.77 19.48
N GLU A 141 -11.31 -13.66 20.08
CA GLU A 141 -12.17 -12.68 19.42
C GLU A 141 -11.32 -11.73 18.58
N THR A 142 -11.70 -11.56 17.32
CA THR A 142 -11.06 -10.61 16.41
C THR A 142 -12.07 -9.61 15.89
N LEU A 143 -11.71 -8.34 15.93
CA LEU A 143 -12.51 -7.25 15.39
C LEU A 143 -11.91 -6.74 14.09
N GLU A 144 -12.42 -7.24 12.97
CA GLU A 144 -11.88 -6.95 11.65
C GLU A 144 -12.28 -5.56 11.14
N ARG A 145 -11.34 -4.90 10.47
CA ARG A 145 -11.45 -3.53 9.98
C ARG A 145 -10.63 -3.37 8.71
N LYS A 146 -11.00 -2.37 7.92
CA LYS A 146 -10.25 -1.96 6.73
C LYS A 146 -9.97 -0.47 6.78
N ILE A 147 -8.74 -0.10 6.44
CA ILE A 147 -8.35 1.27 6.16
C ILE A 147 -8.39 1.42 4.64
N SER A 148 -9.39 2.13 4.14
CA SER A 148 -9.40 2.59 2.74
C SER A 148 -8.46 3.78 2.62
N ASP A 149 -7.99 4.10 1.41
CA ASP A 149 -7.06 5.19 1.16
C ASP A 149 -5.80 5.18 2.07
N PHE A 150 -5.23 4.00 2.21
CA PHE A 150 -4.01 3.77 2.99
C PHE A 150 -2.80 4.34 2.26
N ARG A 151 -2.23 5.43 2.82
CA ARG A 151 -1.14 6.20 2.18
C ARG A 151 0.07 6.37 3.12
N PRO A 152 0.73 5.25 3.51
CA PRO A 152 1.87 5.28 4.42
C PRO A 152 3.09 5.96 3.79
N THR A 153 4.01 6.42 4.64
CA THR A 153 5.28 7.04 4.22
C THR A 153 6.43 6.20 4.77
N PRO A 154 6.67 4.99 4.24
CA PRO A 154 7.75 4.13 4.72
C PRO A 154 9.12 4.78 4.46
N PRO A 155 10.15 4.40 5.23
CA PRO A 155 11.50 4.95 5.12
C PRO A 155 12.26 4.34 3.92
N VAL A 156 11.76 4.57 2.71
CA VAL A 156 12.34 4.08 1.45
C VAL A 156 13.10 5.18 0.71
N SER A 157 14.11 4.80 -0.07
CA SER A 157 14.92 5.72 -0.88
C SER A 157 14.24 6.13 -2.19
N PHE A 158 13.33 5.29 -2.69
CA PHE A 158 12.60 5.51 -3.94
C PHE A 158 11.30 6.30 -3.73
N PRO A 159 10.87 7.09 -4.73
CA PRO A 159 9.54 7.71 -4.70
C PRO A 159 8.41 6.68 -4.59
N VAL A 160 7.45 6.97 -3.72
CA VAL A 160 6.27 6.12 -3.49
C VAL A 160 5.09 6.58 -4.34
N VAL A 161 4.34 5.63 -4.90
CA VAL A 161 3.00 5.81 -5.47
C VAL A 161 2.04 4.79 -4.84
N TYR A 162 0.72 5.10 -4.87
CA TYR A 162 -0.29 4.25 -4.24
C TYR A 162 -1.23 3.63 -5.27
N LEU A 163 -1.40 2.32 -5.19
CA LEU A 163 -2.23 1.52 -6.09
C LEU A 163 -3.71 1.60 -5.67
N SER A 164 -4.37 2.69 -6.05
CA SER A 164 -5.84 2.80 -5.98
C SER A 164 -6.51 1.95 -7.07
N SER A 165 -7.84 1.82 -7.00
CA SER A 165 -8.65 1.18 -8.05
C SER A 165 -8.43 1.80 -9.42
N GLU A 166 -8.31 3.13 -9.49
CA GLU A 166 -8.13 3.88 -10.73
C GLU A 166 -6.72 3.67 -11.29
N ALA A 167 -5.71 3.61 -10.41
CA ALA A 167 -4.33 3.32 -10.78
C ALA A 167 -4.18 1.88 -11.32
N ASP A 168 -4.80 0.91 -10.63
CA ASP A 168 -4.84 -0.49 -11.08
C ASP A 168 -5.55 -0.60 -12.43
N SER A 169 -6.69 0.06 -12.59
CA SER A 169 -7.45 0.13 -13.85
C SER A 169 -6.67 0.82 -14.98
N MET A 170 -5.84 1.82 -14.66
CA MET A 170 -4.96 2.47 -15.62
C MET A 170 -3.89 1.49 -16.13
N ILE A 171 -3.22 0.76 -15.24
CA ILE A 171 -2.23 -0.25 -15.63
C ILE A 171 -2.91 -1.38 -16.41
N TYR A 172 -4.07 -1.83 -15.96
CA TYR A 172 -4.85 -2.87 -16.65
C TYR A 172 -5.18 -2.46 -18.09
N ARG A 173 -5.75 -1.27 -18.31
CA ARG A 173 -6.07 -0.77 -19.66
C ARG A 173 -4.83 -0.53 -20.53
N PHE A 174 -3.68 -0.29 -19.91
CA PHE A 174 -2.42 -0.20 -20.63
C PHE A 174 -1.94 -1.57 -21.13
N LEU A 175 -2.23 -2.66 -20.42
CA LEU A 175 -1.78 -4.03 -20.74
C LEU A 175 -2.81 -4.85 -21.53
N TYR A 176 -4.10 -4.60 -21.33
CA TYR A 176 -5.21 -5.40 -21.85
C TYR A 176 -6.18 -4.57 -22.67
N GLU A 177 -6.91 -5.25 -23.55
CA GLU A 177 -8.10 -4.73 -24.20
C GLU A 177 -9.31 -4.69 -23.24
N LEU A 178 -10.37 -3.99 -23.65
CA LEU A 178 -11.57 -3.83 -22.81
C LEU A 178 -12.33 -5.13 -22.53
N ASP A 179 -12.16 -6.13 -23.39
CA ASP A 179 -12.71 -7.48 -23.23
C ASP A 179 -11.82 -8.37 -22.32
N GLY A 180 -10.67 -7.85 -21.88
CA GLY A 180 -9.71 -8.54 -21.03
C GLY A 180 -8.67 -9.37 -21.79
N GLU A 181 -8.71 -9.37 -23.12
CA GLU A 181 -7.64 -9.98 -23.91
C GLU A 181 -6.35 -9.17 -23.79
N ARG A 182 -5.20 -9.86 -23.86
CA ARG A 182 -3.89 -9.19 -23.87
C ARG A 182 -3.76 -8.37 -25.16
N LYS A 183 -3.20 -7.16 -25.07
CA LYS A 183 -2.83 -6.38 -26.27
C LYS A 183 -1.80 -7.14 -27.11
N SER A 184 -1.78 -6.88 -28.42
CA SER A 184 -0.86 -7.59 -29.33
C SER A 184 0.62 -7.42 -28.97
N ASP A 185 0.98 -6.30 -28.35
CA ASP A 185 2.30 -5.90 -27.87
C ASP A 185 2.41 -5.95 -26.33
N HIS A 186 1.66 -6.86 -25.69
CA HIS A 186 1.59 -6.99 -24.23
C HIS A 186 2.96 -7.21 -23.58
N SER A 187 3.83 -8.02 -24.17
CA SER A 187 5.16 -8.31 -23.61
C SER A 187 6.06 -7.08 -23.59
N GLU A 188 6.01 -6.27 -24.65
CA GLU A 188 6.73 -5.00 -24.79
C GLU A 188 6.22 -3.97 -23.80
N ARG A 189 4.90 -3.89 -23.60
CA ARG A 189 4.27 -3.02 -22.59
C ARG A 189 4.68 -3.40 -21.17
N VAL A 190 4.74 -4.69 -20.87
CA VAL A 190 5.22 -5.20 -19.56
C VAL A 190 6.69 -4.83 -19.36
N ALA A 191 7.54 -5.07 -20.37
CA ALA A 191 8.95 -4.70 -20.31
C ALA A 191 9.14 -3.19 -20.11
N PHE A 192 8.32 -2.37 -20.77
CA PHE A 192 8.34 -0.92 -20.61
C PHE A 192 7.97 -0.48 -19.18
N LEU A 193 6.91 -1.06 -18.59
CA LEU A 193 6.53 -0.75 -17.20
C LEU A 193 7.56 -1.22 -16.18
N ARG A 194 8.23 -2.36 -16.43
CA ARG A 194 9.29 -2.89 -15.56
C ARG A 194 10.50 -1.97 -15.45
N GLN A 195 10.67 -1.01 -16.37
CA GLN A 195 11.67 0.05 -16.23
C GLN A 195 11.37 1.01 -15.05
N ALA A 196 10.14 1.01 -14.51
CA ALA A 196 9.73 1.92 -13.45
C ALA A 196 9.29 1.21 -12.17
N ILE A 197 8.52 0.13 -12.28
CA ILE A 197 7.92 -0.56 -11.13
C ILE A 197 8.16 -2.07 -11.20
N GLN A 198 8.09 -2.72 -10.04
CA GLN A 198 8.06 -4.17 -9.97
C GLN A 198 6.73 -4.71 -10.52
N LEU A 199 6.80 -5.65 -11.48
CA LEU A 199 5.65 -6.39 -12.00
C LEU A 199 5.93 -7.88 -11.97
N THR A 200 5.31 -8.57 -11.02
CA THR A 200 5.46 -10.01 -10.83
C THR A 200 4.22 -10.72 -11.37
N HIS A 201 4.39 -11.73 -12.22
CA HIS A 201 3.25 -12.45 -12.79
C HIS A 201 2.43 -13.13 -11.67
N HIS A 202 1.12 -13.06 -11.72
CA HIS A 202 0.24 -13.72 -10.76
C HIS A 202 0.10 -15.21 -11.12
N HIS A 203 0.24 -16.14 -10.16
CA HIS A 203 0.20 -17.58 -10.52
C HIS A 203 -1.19 -18.09 -10.92
N TRP A 204 -2.25 -17.57 -10.31
CA TRP A 204 -3.63 -18.06 -10.51
C TRP A 204 -4.46 -17.29 -11.52
N ILE A 205 -4.00 -16.11 -11.93
CA ILE A 205 -4.75 -15.18 -12.78
C ILE A 205 -3.79 -14.73 -13.87
N SER A 206 -4.28 -14.56 -15.09
CA SER A 206 -3.49 -13.94 -16.16
C SER A 206 -3.39 -12.43 -15.93
N ASP A 207 -2.79 -12.02 -14.81
CA ASP A 207 -2.46 -10.63 -14.49
C ASP A 207 -1.14 -10.56 -13.69
N TYR A 208 -0.76 -9.36 -13.26
CA TYR A 208 0.44 -9.09 -12.48
C TYR A 208 0.10 -8.57 -11.08
N HIS A 209 0.92 -8.96 -10.11
CA HIS A 209 1.09 -8.20 -8.89
C HIS A 209 1.78 -6.86 -9.23
N LYS A 210 1.11 -5.76 -8.90
CA LYS A 210 1.55 -4.39 -9.24
C LYS A 210 2.09 -3.63 -8.04
N ALA A 211 1.86 -4.14 -6.83
CA ALA A 211 2.44 -3.60 -5.60
C ALA A 211 3.85 -4.17 -5.39
N THR A 212 4.78 -3.31 -4.97
CA THR A 212 6.15 -3.68 -4.65
C THR A 212 6.15 -4.55 -3.38
N MET A 213 6.80 -5.71 -3.46
CA MET A 213 6.89 -6.67 -2.36
C MET A 213 7.76 -6.11 -1.20
N PRO A 214 7.47 -6.45 0.07
CA PRO A 214 6.45 -7.40 0.53
C PRO A 214 5.02 -6.82 0.50
N ILE A 215 4.04 -7.57 0.00
CA ILE A 215 2.63 -7.16 0.04
C ILE A 215 2.04 -7.58 1.39
N VAL A 216 1.46 -6.64 2.13
CA VAL A 216 0.87 -6.92 3.45
C VAL A 216 -0.61 -7.21 3.30
N PHE A 217 -1.05 -8.43 3.63
CA PHE A 217 -2.47 -8.76 3.58
C PHE A 217 -3.24 -8.21 4.77
N LYS A 218 -2.72 -8.46 5.97
CA LYS A 218 -3.44 -8.18 7.21
C LYS A 218 -2.51 -7.92 8.37
N ILE A 219 -2.90 -7.00 9.23
CA ILE A 219 -2.22 -6.69 10.49
C ILE A 219 -3.14 -7.04 11.66
N TYR A 220 -2.71 -7.97 12.51
CA TYR A 220 -3.34 -8.21 13.80
C TYR A 220 -2.62 -7.39 14.87
N VAL A 221 -3.37 -6.74 15.75
CA VAL A 221 -2.82 -5.95 16.86
C VAL A 221 -3.60 -6.25 18.14
N ASP A 222 -2.92 -6.32 19.28
CA ASP A 222 -3.63 -6.46 20.54
C ASP A 222 -4.35 -5.16 20.94
N ASN A 223 -5.35 -5.28 21.82
CA ASN A 223 -6.11 -4.14 22.34
C ASN A 223 -5.27 -3.12 23.14
N LYS A 224 -4.04 -3.49 23.54
CA LYS A 224 -3.07 -2.62 24.22
C LYS A 224 -2.16 -1.88 23.24
N LEU A 225 -2.25 -2.17 21.94
CA LEU A 225 -1.36 -1.66 20.90
C LEU A 225 0.13 -1.86 21.25
N SER A 226 0.45 -3.01 21.84
CA SER A 226 1.79 -3.38 22.32
C SER A 226 2.43 -4.45 21.46
N ASN A 227 1.65 -5.35 20.87
CA ASN A 227 2.13 -6.41 20.00
C ASN A 227 1.36 -6.40 18.69
N ALA A 228 2.04 -6.75 17.60
CA ALA A 228 1.45 -6.88 16.27
C ALA A 228 1.94 -8.13 15.55
N PHE A 229 1.07 -8.69 14.71
CA PHE A 229 1.36 -9.82 13.83
C PHE A 229 0.93 -9.47 12.41
N VAL A 230 1.84 -9.61 11.46
CA VAL A 230 1.66 -9.16 10.07
C VAL A 230 1.69 -10.39 9.18
N ILE A 231 0.64 -10.58 8.39
CA ILE A 231 0.58 -11.59 7.34
C ILE A 231 0.92 -10.91 6.02
N PHE A 232 1.88 -11.45 5.29
CA PHE A 232 2.38 -10.85 4.07
C PHE A 232 2.72 -11.89 3.00
N ARG A 233 3.08 -11.39 1.81
CA ARG A 233 3.61 -12.15 0.70
C ARG A 233 4.88 -11.50 0.17
N VAL A 234 5.83 -12.35 -0.21
CA VAL A 234 7.01 -12.00 -1.01
C VAL A 234 6.99 -12.93 -2.22
N PHE A 235 6.76 -12.38 -3.41
CA PHE A 235 6.57 -13.15 -4.64
C PHE A 235 5.52 -14.25 -4.48
N TYR A 236 5.93 -15.51 -4.54
CA TYR A 236 5.05 -16.68 -4.46
C TYR A 236 5.12 -17.36 -3.10
N GLN A 237 5.54 -16.61 -2.09
CA GLN A 237 5.78 -17.13 -0.75
C GLN A 237 4.98 -16.29 0.26
N PHE A 238 4.27 -16.98 1.13
CA PHE A 238 3.57 -16.38 2.26
C PHE A 238 4.52 -16.27 3.44
N GLY A 239 4.34 -15.24 4.25
CA GLY A 239 5.15 -15.01 5.42
C GLY A 239 4.41 -14.32 6.54
N GLU A 240 5.05 -14.37 7.69
CA GLU A 240 4.54 -13.91 8.96
C GLU A 240 5.62 -13.09 9.66
N ALA A 241 5.23 -11.97 10.26
CA ALA A 241 6.13 -11.11 11.02
C ALA A 241 5.51 -10.69 12.34
N TYR A 242 6.33 -10.64 13.38
CA TYR A 242 5.93 -10.20 14.71
C TYR A 242 6.69 -8.94 15.11
N LEU A 243 5.94 -7.96 15.61
CA LEU A 243 6.47 -6.69 16.08
C LEU A 243 6.02 -6.42 17.51
N GLU A 244 6.90 -5.76 18.25
CA GLU A 244 6.63 -5.26 19.59
C GLU A 244 6.80 -3.76 19.63
N ARG A 245 5.98 -3.11 20.46
CA ARG A 245 6.07 -1.68 20.71
C ARG A 245 6.84 -1.41 21.99
N ASN A 246 8.06 -0.91 21.85
CA ASN A 246 8.97 -0.58 22.94
C ASN A 246 9.30 0.91 22.90
N ASP A 247 9.21 1.60 24.04
CA ASP A 247 9.45 3.05 24.16
C ASP A 247 8.65 3.92 23.17
N GLY A 248 7.45 3.45 22.81
CA GLY A 248 6.54 4.13 21.90
C GLY A 248 6.78 3.84 20.41
N GLU A 249 7.85 3.11 20.06
CA GLU A 249 8.23 2.73 18.70
C GLU A 249 7.93 1.26 18.42
N TRP A 250 7.48 0.95 17.20
CA TRP A 250 7.36 -0.43 16.74
C TRP A 250 8.72 -0.95 16.30
N ARG A 251 9.03 -2.21 16.63
CA ARG A 251 10.26 -2.88 16.22
C ARG A 251 9.95 -4.28 15.73
N LEU A 252 10.53 -4.64 14.59
CA LEU A 252 10.50 -6.02 14.10
C LEU A 252 11.28 -6.93 15.05
N VAL A 253 10.62 -7.97 15.56
CA VAL A 253 11.22 -8.97 16.45
C VAL A 253 11.54 -10.26 15.69
N ASP A 254 10.63 -10.67 14.81
CA ASP A 254 10.79 -11.88 14.00
C ASP A 254 10.06 -11.70 12.66
N SER A 255 10.62 -12.26 11.59
CA SER A 255 9.97 -12.34 10.29
C SER A 255 10.50 -13.52 9.50
N HIS A 256 9.58 -14.34 9.02
CA HIS A 256 9.94 -15.49 8.21
C HIS A 256 8.85 -15.88 7.23
N LEU A 257 9.27 -16.58 6.17
CA LEU A 257 8.38 -17.17 5.18
C LEU A 257 7.89 -18.53 5.67
N THR A 258 6.59 -18.77 5.53
CA THR A 258 5.90 -19.92 6.13
C THR A 258 5.37 -20.91 5.11
N ALA A 259 5.07 -20.47 3.89
CA ALA A 259 4.56 -21.33 2.83
C ALA A 259 4.91 -20.81 1.43
N ILE A 260 4.79 -21.70 0.45
CA ILE A 260 4.85 -21.38 -0.99
C ILE A 260 3.42 -21.51 -1.52
N GLU A 261 3.05 -20.62 -2.43
CA GLU A 261 1.79 -20.64 -3.18
C GLU A 261 1.68 -21.85 -4.12
#